data_AF-A0A353KSI1-F1
#
_entry.id   AF-A0A353KSI1-F1
#
_cell.length_a   1.000
_cell.length_b   1.000
_cell.length_c   1.000
_cell.angle_alpha   90.00
_cell.angle_beta   90.00
_cell.angle_gamma   90.00
#
_symmetry.space_group_name_H-M   'P 1'
#
loop_
_entity.id
_entity.type
_entity.pdbx_description
1 polymer ?
#
loop_
_entity_poly.entity_id
_entity_poly.type
_entity_poly.pdbx_seq_one_letter_code
_entity_poly.pdbx_strand_id
1 'polypeptide(L)'
;LFEGKLYIQTGKVKEVSKQLHKNPKAEICAFKDGEWLRVSGKLIEDDRREARASMLDAYPDLRGMYNEDDGNTEVFYFKNTTATFSSFTEPPKTIKF
;
A
#
# COMPACT_ATOMS: atom_id res chain seq x y z
N LEU A 1 -4.68 6.92 -3.27
CA LEU A 1 -5.88 6.14 -3.66
C LEU A 1 -5.97 6.19 -5.18
N PHE A 2 -6.31 5.09 -5.83
CA PHE A 2 -6.55 5.05 -7.28
C PHE A 2 -7.73 4.10 -7.53
N GLU A 3 -8.71 4.52 -8.34
CA GLU A 3 -9.95 3.74 -8.61
C GLU A 3 -10.64 3.21 -7.33
N GLY A 4 -10.65 4.01 -6.26
CA GLY A 4 -11.26 3.65 -4.97
C GLY A 4 -10.47 2.64 -4.13
N LYS A 5 -9.26 2.25 -4.54
CA LYS A 5 -8.42 1.30 -3.80
C LYS A 5 -7.24 2.00 -3.11
N LEU A 6 -6.79 1.40 -2.00
CA LEU A 6 -5.59 1.80 -1.27
C LEU A 6 -4.35 1.20 -1.92
N TYR A 7 -3.37 2.04 -2.25
CA TYR A 7 -2.13 1.64 -2.90
C TYR A 7 -0.90 1.94 -2.04
N ILE A 8 0.14 1.14 -2.23
CA ILE A 8 1.52 1.42 -1.81
C ILE A 8 2.45 1.40 -3.02
N GLN A 9 3.64 1.96 -2.87
CA GLN A 9 4.70 1.96 -3.88
C GLN A 9 5.97 1.33 -3.32
N THR A 10 6.70 0.63 -4.19
CA THR A 10 8.06 0.16 -3.93
C THR A 10 8.84 0.07 -5.26
N GLY A 11 10.11 -0.34 -5.17
CA GLY A 11 10.89 -0.74 -6.33
C GLY A 11 10.86 -2.26 -6.50
N LYS A 12 10.68 -2.74 -7.73
CA LYS A 12 10.69 -4.17 -8.12
C LYS A 12 12.00 -4.87 -7.76
N VAL A 13 13.10 -4.12 -7.70
CA VAL A 13 14.41 -4.64 -7.26
C VAL A 13 14.48 -4.98 -5.76
N LYS A 14 13.62 -4.38 -4.93
CA LYS A 14 13.69 -4.49 -3.46
C LYS A 14 13.17 -5.84 -2.95
N GLU A 15 13.72 -6.30 -1.84
CA GLU A 15 13.30 -7.58 -1.22
C GLU A 15 11.82 -7.61 -0.84
N VAL A 16 11.23 -6.48 -0.43
CA VAL A 16 9.80 -6.41 -0.12
C VAL A 16 8.93 -6.74 -1.34
N SER A 17 9.32 -6.31 -2.54
CA SER A 17 8.61 -6.67 -3.79
C SER A 17 8.64 -8.18 -3.99
N LYS A 18 9.84 -8.78 -3.92
CA LYS A 18 10.05 -10.23 -4.08
C LYS A 18 9.24 -11.03 -3.05
N GLN A 19 9.17 -10.55 -1.82
CA GLN A 19 8.38 -11.16 -0.75
C GLN A 19 6.89 -11.12 -1.05
N LEU A 20 6.37 -9.97 -1.50
CA LEU A 20 4.95 -9.79 -1.83
C LEU A 20 4.52 -10.64 -3.04
N HIS A 21 5.38 -10.79 -4.04
CA HIS A 21 5.15 -11.71 -5.16
C HIS A 21 5.07 -13.17 -4.73
N LYS A 22 5.90 -13.58 -3.76
CA LYS A 22 5.87 -14.94 -3.20
C LYS A 22 4.68 -15.17 -2.27
N ASN A 23 4.33 -14.17 -1.47
CA ASN A 23 3.20 -14.22 -0.54
C ASN A 23 2.55 -12.83 -0.44
N PRO A 24 1.38 -12.62 -1.06
CA PRO A 24 0.77 -11.30 -1.11
C PRO A 24 0.10 -10.89 0.22
N LYS A 25 0.01 -11.79 1.20
CA LYS A 25 -0.60 -11.48 2.50
C LYS A 25 0.30 -10.51 3.26
N ALA A 26 -0.23 -9.32 3.56
CA ALA A 26 0.51 -8.26 4.21
C ALA A 26 -0.35 -7.54 5.25
N GLU A 27 0.33 -6.89 6.19
CA GLU A 27 -0.28 -6.00 7.17
C GLU A 27 0.57 -4.74 7.33
N ILE A 28 -0.07 -3.58 7.30
CA ILE A 28 0.54 -2.31 7.72
C ILE A 28 0.05 -2.01 9.14
N CYS A 29 1.00 -1.70 10.02
CA CYS A 29 0.71 -1.21 11.36
C CYS A 29 1.22 0.22 11.50
N ALA A 30 0.40 1.10 12.07
CA ALA A 30 0.79 2.47 12.40
C ALA A 30 0.25 2.82 13.78
N PHE A 31 0.98 3.65 14.52
CA PHE A 31 0.54 4.21 15.80
C PHE A 31 0.67 5.72 15.75
N LYS A 32 -0.39 6.43 16.15
CA LYS A 32 -0.43 7.88 16.19
C LYS A 32 -1.39 8.33 17.27
N ASP A 33 -0.98 9.31 18.07
CA ASP A 33 -1.82 10.02 19.03
C ASP A 33 -2.62 9.11 20.00
N GLY A 34 -2.03 7.98 20.42
CA GLY A 34 -2.68 7.04 21.35
C GLY A 34 -3.53 5.95 20.69
N GLU A 35 -3.64 5.95 19.36
CA GLU A 35 -4.37 4.96 18.57
C GLU A 35 -3.41 4.16 17.68
N TRP A 36 -3.69 2.88 17.48
CA TRP A 36 -3.06 2.07 16.43
C TRP A 36 -4.05 1.64 15.35
N LEU A 37 -3.54 1.59 14.13
CA LEU A 37 -4.20 1.10 12.94
C LEU A 37 -3.46 -0.15 12.45
N ARG A 38 -4.21 -1.23 12.21
CA ARG A 38 -3.74 -2.41 11.47
C ARG A 38 -4.57 -2.57 10.21
N VAL A 39 -3.92 -2.52 9.04
CA VAL A 39 -4.54 -2.75 7.73
C VAL A 39 -4.03 -4.07 7.18
N SER A 40 -4.84 -5.11 7.29
CA SER A 40 -4.49 -6.48 6.88
C SER A 40 -5.23 -6.84 5.61
N GLY A 41 -4.54 -7.44 4.63
CA GLY A 41 -5.15 -7.85 3.37
C GLY A 41 -4.16 -8.56 2.46
N LYS A 42 -4.45 -8.55 1.16
CA LYS A 42 -3.49 -8.97 0.13
C LYS A 42 -3.06 -7.77 -0.71
N LEU A 43 -1.76 -7.56 -0.85
CA LEU A 43 -1.20 -6.59 -1.79
C LEU A 43 -1.03 -7.26 -3.15
N ILE A 44 -1.72 -6.72 -4.16
CA ILE A 44 -1.73 -7.25 -5.53
C ILE A 44 -1.07 -6.21 -6.44
N GLU A 45 -0.09 -6.63 -7.24
CA GLU A 45 0.57 -5.76 -8.22
C GLU A 45 -0.46 -5.22 -9.22
N ASP A 46 -0.30 -3.94 -9.56
CA ASP A 46 -1.00 -3.31 -10.67
C ASP A 46 0.03 -2.79 -11.66
N ASP A 47 0.34 -3.60 -12.68
CA ASP A 47 1.38 -3.30 -13.68
C ASP A 47 0.90 -2.29 -14.74
N ARG A 48 -0.33 -1.76 -14.61
CA ARG A 48 -0.84 -0.71 -15.47
C ARG A 48 0.01 0.55 -15.32
N ARG A 49 0.42 1.13 -16.45
CA ARG A 49 1.23 2.36 -16.48
C ARG A 49 0.49 3.51 -15.78
N GLU A 50 -0.82 3.62 -15.97
CA GLU A 50 -1.68 4.63 -15.36
C GLU A 50 -1.75 4.52 -13.83
N ALA A 51 -1.63 3.32 -13.26
CA ALA A 51 -1.59 3.13 -11.81
C ALA A 51 -0.26 3.63 -11.23
N ARG A 52 0.86 3.35 -11.92
CA ARG A 52 2.19 3.90 -11.59
C ARG A 52 2.19 5.43 -11.70
N ALA A 53 1.64 5.96 -12.80
CA ALA A 53 1.51 7.40 -13.02
C ALA A 53 0.72 8.07 -11.88
N SER A 54 -0.46 7.52 -11.56
CA SER A 54 -1.31 8.08 -10.49
C SER A 54 -0.60 8.13 -9.14
N MET A 55 0.26 7.16 -8.83
CA MET A 55 1.07 7.18 -7.61
C MET A 55 2.15 8.28 -7.67
N LEU A 56 2.92 8.35 -8.76
CA LEU A 56 4.00 9.34 -8.90
C LEU A 56 3.48 10.78 -9.04
N ASP A 57 2.28 10.97 -9.58
CA ASP A 57 1.61 12.27 -9.63
C ASP A 57 1.11 12.71 -8.25
N ALA A 58 0.64 11.77 -7.42
CA ALA A 58 0.20 12.04 -6.05
C ALA A 58 1.37 12.27 -5.08
N TYR A 59 2.56 11.72 -5.38
CA TYR A 59 3.79 11.88 -4.59
C TYR A 59 4.97 12.31 -5.48
N PRO A 60 5.00 13.57 -5.94
CA PRO A 60 6.00 14.06 -6.89
C PRO A 60 7.46 13.87 -6.44
N ASP A 61 7.71 13.88 -5.13
CA ASP A 61 9.05 13.67 -4.55
C ASP A 61 9.65 12.30 -4.92
N LEU A 62 8.82 11.30 -5.24
CA LEU A 62 9.28 9.99 -5.71
C LEU A 62 9.91 10.06 -7.10
N ARG A 63 9.59 11.07 -7.92
CA ARG A 63 10.07 11.18 -9.31
C ARG A 63 11.59 11.37 -9.43
N GLY A 64 12.27 11.75 -8.35
CA GLY A 64 13.74 11.76 -8.31
C GLY A 64 14.38 10.36 -8.40
N MET A 65 13.62 9.31 -8.09
CA MET A 65 14.09 7.92 -8.05
C MET A 65 13.30 6.96 -8.95
N TYR A 66 12.11 7.37 -9.39
CA TYR A 66 11.12 6.50 -10.02
C TYR A 66 10.47 7.16 -11.23
N ASN A 67 10.22 6.36 -12.27
CA ASN A 67 9.45 6.73 -13.45
C ASN A 67 8.47 5.59 -13.80
N GLU A 68 7.33 5.93 -14.39
CA GLU A 68 6.30 4.96 -14.76
C GLU A 68 6.83 3.88 -15.71
N ASP A 69 7.84 4.21 -16.51
CA ASP A 69 8.39 3.38 -17.58
C ASP A 69 9.81 2.86 -17.28
N ASP A 70 10.33 3.04 -16.05
CA ASP A 70 11.70 2.62 -15.66
C ASP A 70 11.86 1.10 -15.43
N GLY A 71 10.76 0.33 -15.47
CA GLY A 71 10.75 -1.10 -15.16
C GLY A 71 11.01 -1.47 -13.70
N ASN A 72 11.19 -0.48 -12.82
CA ASN A 72 11.45 -0.65 -11.39
C ASN A 72 10.31 -0.11 -10.52
N THR A 73 9.60 0.93 -10.93
CA THR A 73 8.44 1.47 -10.22
C THR A 73 7.35 0.41 -10.16
N GLU A 74 6.95 0.06 -8.94
CA GLU A 74 5.96 -0.98 -8.73
C GLU A 74 4.95 -0.50 -7.71
N VAL A 75 3.67 -0.68 -8.03
CA VAL A 75 2.56 -0.29 -7.18
C VAL A 75 1.68 -1.50 -6.89
N PHE A 76 1.21 -1.57 -5.65
CA PHE A 76 0.33 -2.64 -5.18
C PHE A 76 -0.92 -2.05 -4.58
N TYR A 77 -2.07 -2.65 -4.83
CA TYR A 77 -3.31 -2.31 -4.14
C TYR A 77 -3.71 -3.37 -3.12
N PHE A 78 -4.38 -2.93 -2.06
CA PHE A 78 -4.98 -3.84 -1.08
C PHE A 78 -6.28 -4.47 -1.62
N LYS A 79 -6.37 -5.79 -1.51
CA LYS A 79 -7.54 -6.62 -1.81
C LYS A 79 -7.96 -7.40 -0.58
N ASN A 80 -9.28 -7.54 -0.37
CA ASN A 80 -9.89 -8.24 0.76
C ASN A 80 -9.36 -7.70 2.10
N THR A 81 -9.50 -6.39 2.28
CA THR A 81 -8.80 -5.63 3.32
C THR A 81 -9.67 -5.47 4.55
N THR A 82 -9.04 -5.54 5.71
CA THR A 82 -9.66 -5.16 6.99
C THR A 82 -8.75 -4.15 7.67
N ALA A 83 -9.28 -2.96 7.92
CA ALA A 83 -8.64 -1.95 8.75
C ALA A 83 -9.26 -1.99 10.15
N THR A 84 -8.43 -2.22 11.17
CA THR A 84 -8.82 -2.21 12.57
C THR A 84 -8.12 -1.05 13.27
N PHE A 85 -8.91 -0.13 13.79
CA PHE A 85 -8.48 0.95 14.67
C PHE A 85 -8.67 0.50 16.10
N SER A 86 -7.74 0.86 16.97
CA SER A 86 -7.74 0.48 18.38
C SER A 86 -7.08 1.57 19.20
N SER A 87 -7.48 1.70 20.45
CA SER A 87 -6.91 2.64 21.41
C SER A 87 -6.86 2.02 22.79
N PHE A 88 -6.27 2.74 23.75
CA PHE A 88 -6.22 2.29 25.14
C PHE A 88 -7.57 2.42 25.87
N THR A 89 -8.49 3.25 25.38
CA THR A 89 -9.70 3.65 26.12
C THR A 89 -10.99 3.30 25.40
N GLU A 90 -10.98 3.20 24.08
CA GLU A 90 -12.18 2.99 23.27
C GLU A 90 -12.22 1.57 22.66
N PRO A 91 -13.42 1.00 22.45
CA PRO A 91 -13.58 -0.25 21.73
C PRO A 91 -13.00 -0.19 20.30
N PRO A 92 -12.48 -1.32 19.76
CA PRO A 92 -11.95 -1.34 18.39
C PRO A 92 -13.02 -1.03 17.33
N LYS A 93 -12.60 -0.30 16.28
CA LYS A 93 -13.43 -0.03 15.10
C LYS A 93 -12.84 -0.74 13.88
N THR A 94 -13.69 -1.49 13.17
CA THR A 94 -13.29 -2.28 12.00
C THR A 94 -13.98 -1.81 10.73
N ILE A 95 -13.22 -1.67 9.64
CA ILE A 95 -13.70 -1.31 8.30
C ILE A 95 -13.20 -2.37 7.30
N LYS A 96 -14.06 -2.83 6.39
CA LYS A 96 -13.71 -3.78 5.33
C LYS A 96 -13.86 -3.11 3.96
N PHE A 97 -12.88 -3.32 3.09
CA PHE A 97 -12.86 -2.77 1.73
C PHE A 97 -11.95 -3.58 0.78
#